data_AF-A0A6N7NUI3-F1
#
_entry.id   AF-A0A6N7NUI3-F1
#
_cell.length_a   1.000
_cell.length_b   1.000
_cell.length_c   1.000
_cell.angle_alpha   90.00
_cell.angle_beta   90.00
_cell.angle_gamma   90.00
#
_symmetry.space_group_name_H-M   'P 1'
#
loop_
_entity.id
_entity.type
_entity.pdbx_description
1 polymer ?
#
loop_
_entity_poly.entity_id
_entity_poly.type
_entity_poly.pdbx_seq_one_letter_code
_entity_poly.pdbx_strand_id
1 'polypeptide(L)'
;MSSRISTSMMFNQSVSLMMAKQAKLSHLEQQIATGSKIVSAKDDPVAAGTAVGLDRSLAALDRMKLNAGNVQNRLGVQENTLAQVNDLMARVNDLTIQASNPALSAADKKTLITEVNQIRDGLLSLANADDGTGRYVFGGTNDGDPPFAKINGKVVYRGDQTQRQVEVGPDTYVKDALPGSEIFMRIPTGDGFVDGSAAAGNTGNGVLTNITRDGSDSWNGQGFSVRFTTGNQYEVVDGAGNVTGTGTYKAGDDLEVNGVRLRITGAPAAGDSFSVQAASSRDIFSTMDNLVAALGADTGTTAQMTAQQNQLQSALRDVARASERMIDSRAAGGAQLKALDNAADMREANGVTLKTTLSQMRDLDYADALSQYQLQSTALQAAQTIFSQMQSMSLFNKLR
;
A
#
# COMPACT_ATOMS: atom_id res chain seq x y z
N MET A 1 16.39 -20.92 82.32
CA MET A 1 14.95 -20.79 82.64
C MET A 1 14.17 -21.54 81.58
N SER A 2 13.53 -22.64 81.94
CA SER A 2 12.68 -23.44 81.04
C SER A 2 11.32 -22.74 80.92
N SER A 3 11.01 -22.18 79.75
CA SER A 3 9.67 -21.65 79.47
C SER A 3 8.68 -22.81 79.51
N ARG A 4 7.84 -22.86 80.54
CA ARG A 4 6.70 -23.77 80.61
C ARG A 4 5.71 -23.39 79.51
N ILE A 5 5.69 -24.14 78.42
CA ILE A 5 4.66 -24.03 77.39
C ILE A 5 3.34 -24.50 78.01
N SER A 6 2.32 -23.62 78.07
CA SER A 6 0.99 -24.00 78.59
C SER A 6 0.22 -24.83 77.57
N THR A 7 -0.64 -25.73 78.04
CA THR A 7 -1.54 -26.55 77.20
C THR A 7 -2.41 -25.70 76.28
N SER A 8 -2.77 -24.48 76.71
CA SER A 8 -3.49 -23.50 75.88
C SER A 8 -2.64 -22.93 74.73
N MET A 9 -1.33 -22.74 74.93
CA MET A 9 -0.41 -22.30 73.88
C MET A 9 -0.21 -23.40 72.83
N MET A 10 -0.03 -24.65 73.25
CA MET A 10 0.07 -25.80 72.33
C MET A 10 -1.21 -25.99 71.51
N PHE A 11 -2.37 -25.88 72.16
CA PHE A 11 -3.67 -25.96 71.49
C PHE A 11 -3.84 -24.89 70.42
N ASN A 12 -3.61 -23.62 70.77
CA ASN A 12 -3.74 -22.50 69.84
C ASN A 12 -2.74 -22.61 68.67
N GLN A 13 -1.54 -23.11 68.94
CA GLN A 13 -0.53 -23.35 67.91
C GLN A 13 -0.95 -24.46 66.94
N SER A 14 -1.54 -25.55 67.43
CA SER A 14 -2.07 -26.63 66.58
C SER A 14 -3.27 -26.20 65.74
N VAL A 15 -4.20 -25.43 66.32
CA VAL A 15 -5.32 -24.85 65.56
C VAL A 15 -4.83 -23.92 64.46
N SER A 16 -3.87 -23.04 64.78
CA SER A 16 -3.26 -22.13 63.81
C SER A 16 -2.57 -22.89 62.67
N LEU A 17 -1.88 -23.99 62.98
CA LEU A 17 -1.24 -24.84 61.99
C LEU A 17 -2.26 -25.56 61.09
N MET A 18 -3.36 -26.08 61.64
CA MET A 18 -4.45 -26.68 60.86
C MET A 18 -5.11 -25.66 59.92
N MET A 19 -5.40 -24.45 60.42
CA MET A 19 -5.96 -23.37 59.59
C MET A 19 -5.01 -22.98 58.46
N ALA A 20 -3.69 -22.92 58.72
CA ALA A 20 -2.69 -22.66 57.69
C ALA A 20 -2.63 -23.77 56.63
N LYS A 21 -2.78 -25.04 57.02
CA LYS A 21 -2.85 -26.19 56.11
C LYS A 21 -4.14 -26.17 55.26
N GLN A 22 -5.29 -25.89 55.88
CA GLN A 22 -6.56 -25.75 55.18
C GLN A 22 -6.52 -24.62 54.15
N ALA A 23 -5.93 -23.47 54.51
CA ALA A 23 -5.75 -22.35 53.59
C ALA A 23 -4.84 -22.72 52.41
N LYS A 24 -3.75 -23.46 52.65
CA LYS A 24 -2.85 -23.93 51.58
C LYS A 24 -3.51 -24.95 50.66
N LEU A 25 -4.33 -25.85 51.19
CA LEU A 25 -5.12 -26.79 50.37
C LEU A 25 -6.13 -26.07 49.49
N SER A 26 -6.90 -25.13 50.07
CA SER A 26 -7.86 -24.33 49.32
C SER A 26 -7.19 -23.54 48.19
N HIS A 27 -5.98 -23.03 48.43
CA HIS A 27 -5.21 -22.34 47.39
C HIS A 27 -4.74 -23.30 46.27
N LEU A 28 -4.22 -24.49 46.62
CA LEU A 28 -3.86 -25.50 45.63
C LEU A 28 -5.07 -25.98 44.82
N GLU A 29 -6.25 -26.12 45.44
CA GLU A 29 -7.50 -26.41 44.75
C GLU A 29 -7.86 -25.31 43.75
N GLN A 30 -7.70 -24.04 44.12
CA GLN A 30 -7.92 -22.91 43.20
C GLN A 30 -6.92 -22.93 42.03
N GLN A 31 -5.65 -23.19 42.30
CA GLN A 31 -4.63 -23.33 41.26
C GLN A 31 -4.99 -24.45 40.29
N ILE A 32 -5.33 -25.64 40.80
CA ILE A 32 -5.72 -26.80 39.99
C ILE A 32 -7.01 -26.53 39.20
N ALA A 33 -8.00 -25.89 39.82
CA ALA A 33 -9.27 -25.59 39.17
C ALA A 33 -9.14 -24.54 38.05
N THR A 34 -8.25 -23.56 38.22
CA THR A 34 -8.01 -22.50 37.22
C THR A 34 -6.93 -22.85 36.20
N GLY A 35 -6.11 -23.87 36.49
CA GLY A 35 -4.90 -24.19 35.73
C GLY A 35 -3.81 -23.11 35.82
N SER A 36 -3.94 -22.16 36.75
CA SER A 36 -3.01 -21.05 36.92
C SER A 36 -2.16 -21.25 38.16
N LYS A 37 -0.84 -21.13 38.01
CA LYS A 37 0.13 -21.02 39.10
C LYS A 37 -0.09 -19.75 39.93
N ILE A 38 -0.55 -18.66 39.29
CA ILE A 38 -0.80 -17.37 39.96
C ILE A 38 -2.31 -17.12 39.92
N VAL A 39 -2.99 -17.38 41.04
CA VAL A 39 -4.44 -17.18 41.18
C VAL A 39 -4.74 -15.74 41.61
N SER A 40 -3.85 -15.16 42.42
CA SER A 40 -3.95 -13.78 42.89
C SER A 40 -2.60 -13.07 42.82
N ALA A 41 -2.62 -11.73 42.73
CA ALA A 41 -1.39 -10.93 42.75
C ALA A 41 -0.59 -11.07 44.06
N LYS A 42 -1.16 -11.66 45.11
CA LYS A 42 -0.45 -11.94 46.36
C LYS A 42 0.47 -13.15 46.26
N ASP A 43 0.24 -14.04 45.28
CA ASP A 43 1.00 -15.29 45.15
C ASP A 43 2.40 -15.00 44.62
N ASP A 44 2.51 -14.12 43.63
CA ASP A 44 3.77 -13.55 43.13
C ASP A 44 3.50 -12.17 42.50
N PRO A 45 3.69 -11.06 43.24
CA PRO A 45 3.42 -9.72 42.73
C PRO A 45 4.36 -9.30 41.60
N VAL A 46 5.58 -9.84 41.55
CA VAL A 46 6.55 -9.54 40.48
C VAL A 46 6.11 -10.24 39.20
N ALA A 47 5.82 -11.54 39.27
CA ALA A 47 5.37 -12.31 38.12
C ALA A 47 4.00 -11.83 37.60
N ALA A 48 3.09 -11.42 38.50
CA ALA A 48 1.82 -10.81 38.11
C ALA A 48 2.03 -9.48 37.36
N GLY A 49 2.96 -8.63 37.82
CA GLY A 49 3.28 -7.38 37.14
C GLY A 49 3.88 -7.59 35.74
N THR A 50 4.82 -8.54 35.61
CA THR A 50 5.40 -8.89 34.30
C THR A 50 4.39 -9.53 33.36
N ALA A 51 3.48 -10.38 33.87
CA ALA A 51 2.43 -11.01 33.08
C ALA A 51 1.50 -9.96 32.44
N VAL A 52 1.09 -8.95 33.20
CA VAL A 52 0.29 -7.82 32.67
C VAL A 52 1.06 -7.07 31.56
N GLY A 53 2.38 -6.92 31.70
CA GLY A 53 3.23 -6.35 30.66
C GLY A 53 3.21 -7.19 29.37
N LEU A 54 3.36 -8.52 29.49
CA LEU A 54 3.31 -9.44 28.36
C LEU A 54 1.93 -9.47 27.69
N ASP A 55 0.84 -9.45 28.47
CA ASP A 55 -0.53 -9.37 27.97
C ASP A 55 -0.76 -8.09 27.15
N ARG A 56 -0.22 -6.94 27.61
CA ARG A 56 -0.26 -5.68 26.84
C ARG A 56 0.51 -5.77 25.54
N SER A 57 1.68 -6.41 25.54
CA SER A 57 2.47 -6.64 24.33
C SER A 57 1.75 -7.55 23.34
N LEU A 58 1.09 -8.62 23.81
CA LEU A 58 0.25 -9.48 22.97
C LEU A 58 -0.92 -8.71 22.35
N ALA A 59 -1.62 -7.90 23.15
CA ALA A 59 -2.71 -7.05 22.65
C ALA A 59 -2.22 -6.02 21.62
N ALA A 60 -0.99 -5.53 21.75
CA ALA A 60 -0.38 -4.66 20.73
C ALA A 60 -0.13 -5.42 19.42
N LEU A 61 0.40 -6.64 19.47
CA LEU A 61 0.59 -7.48 18.28
C LEU A 61 -0.74 -7.79 17.57
N ASP A 62 -1.81 -8.04 18.33
CA ASP A 62 -3.15 -8.26 17.76
C ASP A 62 -3.69 -7.02 17.03
N ARG A 63 -3.50 -5.82 17.60
CA ARG A 63 -3.82 -4.55 16.91
C ARG A 63 -3.02 -4.38 15.62
N MET A 64 -1.72 -4.66 15.66
CA MET A 64 -0.86 -4.60 14.48
C MET A 64 -1.29 -5.61 13.40
N LYS A 65 -1.78 -6.80 13.80
CA LYS A 65 -2.35 -7.78 12.87
C LYS A 65 -3.62 -7.26 12.20
N LEU A 66 -4.52 -6.61 12.94
CA LEU A 66 -5.72 -6.00 12.37
C LEU A 66 -5.36 -4.86 11.40
N ASN A 67 -4.42 -4.00 11.79
CA ASN A 67 -3.88 -2.95 10.95
C ASN A 67 -3.30 -3.50 9.64
N ALA A 68 -2.48 -4.56 9.73
CA ALA A 68 -1.89 -5.24 8.57
C ALA A 68 -2.97 -5.79 7.64
N GLY A 69 -4.02 -6.40 8.18
CA GLY A 69 -5.15 -6.91 7.40
C GLY A 69 -5.90 -5.81 6.63
N ASN A 70 -6.09 -4.64 7.25
CA ASN A 70 -6.72 -3.49 6.59
C ASN A 70 -5.86 -2.96 5.44
N VAL A 71 -4.55 -2.80 5.65
CA VAL A 71 -3.61 -2.36 4.61
C VAL A 71 -3.53 -3.39 3.49
N GLN A 72 -3.50 -4.69 3.83
CA GLN A 72 -3.48 -5.77 2.86
C GLN A 72 -4.73 -5.75 1.97
N ASN A 73 -5.91 -5.55 2.53
CA ASN A 73 -7.15 -5.42 1.76
C ASN A 73 -7.06 -4.23 0.78
N ARG A 74 -6.67 -3.05 1.28
CA ARG A 74 -6.56 -1.84 0.44
C ARG A 74 -5.53 -1.98 -0.68
N LEU A 75 -4.36 -2.56 -0.39
CA LEU A 75 -3.35 -2.86 -1.40
C LEU A 75 -3.84 -3.90 -2.42
N GLY A 76 -4.61 -4.90 -1.97
CA GLY A 76 -5.24 -5.89 -2.86
C GLY A 76 -6.28 -5.27 -3.79
N VAL A 77 -7.11 -4.36 -3.30
CA VAL A 77 -8.05 -3.59 -4.14
C VAL A 77 -7.29 -2.73 -5.13
N GLN A 78 -6.26 -1.98 -4.69
CA GLN A 78 -5.41 -1.21 -5.59
C GLN A 78 -4.82 -2.10 -6.70
N GLU A 79 -4.21 -3.23 -6.35
CA GLU A 79 -3.60 -4.14 -7.32
C GLU A 79 -4.61 -4.63 -8.38
N ASN A 80 -5.78 -5.07 -7.94
CA ASN A 80 -6.84 -5.53 -8.83
C ASN A 80 -7.38 -4.40 -9.72
N THR A 81 -7.52 -3.18 -9.18
CA THR A 81 -7.95 -2.02 -9.96
C THR A 81 -6.89 -1.65 -11.00
N LEU A 82 -5.60 -1.59 -10.64
CA LEU A 82 -4.52 -1.23 -11.56
C LEU A 82 -4.36 -2.27 -12.68
N ALA A 83 -4.60 -3.55 -12.39
CA ALA A 83 -4.65 -4.59 -13.42
C ALA A 83 -5.76 -4.32 -14.44
N GLN A 84 -6.99 -4.03 -13.98
CA GLN A 84 -8.12 -3.69 -14.85
C GLN A 84 -7.89 -2.40 -15.65
N VAL A 85 -7.29 -1.37 -15.04
CA VAL A 85 -6.89 -0.14 -15.73
C VAL A 85 -5.89 -0.45 -16.83
N ASN A 86 -4.92 -1.35 -16.60
CA ASN A 86 -3.95 -1.73 -17.60
C ASN A 86 -4.60 -2.45 -18.80
N ASP A 87 -5.58 -3.32 -18.57
CA ASP A 87 -6.35 -3.97 -19.64
C ASP A 87 -7.14 -2.94 -20.48
N LEU A 88 -7.74 -1.95 -19.80
CA LEU A 88 -8.41 -0.84 -20.48
C LEU A 88 -7.42 0.01 -21.29
N MET A 89 -6.20 0.25 -20.79
CA MET A 89 -5.15 0.97 -21.53
C MET A 89 -4.66 0.19 -22.75
N ALA A 90 -4.53 -1.13 -22.65
CA ALA A 90 -4.23 -1.97 -23.80
C ALA A 90 -5.32 -1.84 -24.87
N ARG A 91 -6.60 -1.85 -24.47
CA ARG A 91 -7.71 -1.63 -25.40
C ARG A 91 -7.66 -0.24 -26.03
N VAL A 92 -7.36 0.81 -25.28
CA VAL A 92 -7.19 2.16 -25.84
C VAL A 92 -6.04 2.20 -26.84
N ASN A 93 -4.94 1.51 -26.57
CA ASN A 93 -3.82 1.40 -27.50
C ASN A 93 -4.26 0.80 -28.84
N ASP A 94 -4.99 -0.33 -28.80
CA ASP A 94 -5.54 -0.98 -29.99
C ASP A 94 -6.47 -0.04 -30.77
N LEU A 95 -7.39 0.64 -30.09
CA LEU A 95 -8.30 1.60 -30.71
C LEU A 95 -7.55 2.78 -31.33
N THR A 96 -6.44 3.22 -30.71
CA THR A 96 -5.62 4.32 -31.23
C THR A 96 -4.78 3.88 -32.44
N ILE A 97 -4.29 2.64 -32.46
CA ILE A 97 -3.65 2.05 -33.64
C ILE A 97 -4.66 1.93 -34.79
N GLN A 98 -5.88 1.46 -34.50
CA GLN A 98 -6.96 1.40 -35.49
C GLN A 98 -7.30 2.79 -36.02
N ALA A 99 -7.41 3.79 -35.13
CA ALA A 99 -7.64 5.18 -35.47
C ALA A 99 -6.54 5.79 -36.35
N SER A 100 -5.31 5.28 -36.24
CA SER A 100 -4.16 5.76 -37.02
C SER A 100 -4.23 5.34 -38.49
N ASN A 101 -5.20 4.50 -38.88
CA ASN A 101 -5.45 4.18 -40.29
C ASN A 101 -6.10 5.39 -41.02
N PRO A 102 -5.43 5.99 -42.03
CA PRO A 102 -5.95 7.15 -42.74
C PRO A 102 -7.25 6.89 -43.52
N ALA A 103 -7.57 5.62 -43.82
CA ALA A 103 -8.74 5.22 -44.59
C ALA A 103 -10.01 5.00 -43.75
N LEU A 104 -10.00 5.38 -42.47
CA LEU A 104 -11.15 5.16 -41.57
C LEU A 104 -12.35 6.05 -41.95
N SER A 105 -13.55 5.45 -42.03
CA SER A 105 -14.78 6.21 -42.33
C SER A 105 -15.23 7.07 -41.14
N ALA A 106 -16.03 8.11 -41.39
CA ALA A 106 -16.59 8.93 -40.32
C ALA A 106 -17.51 8.14 -39.37
N ALA A 107 -18.20 7.11 -39.87
CA ALA A 107 -19.02 6.22 -39.07
C ALA A 107 -18.15 5.37 -38.13
N ASP A 108 -17.04 4.83 -38.62
CA ASP A 108 -16.09 4.05 -37.82
C ASP A 108 -15.44 4.93 -36.74
N LYS A 109 -15.02 6.17 -37.10
CA LYS A 109 -14.48 7.15 -36.13
C LYS A 109 -15.47 7.39 -34.99
N LYS A 110 -16.77 7.53 -35.28
CA LYS A 110 -17.81 7.73 -34.26
C LYS A 110 -17.96 6.51 -33.34
N THR A 111 -17.83 5.30 -33.89
CA THR A 111 -17.83 4.06 -33.09
C THR A 111 -16.63 4.03 -32.14
N LEU A 112 -15.42 4.32 -32.64
CA LEU A 112 -14.21 4.38 -31.79
C LEU A 112 -14.35 5.43 -30.69
N ILE A 113 -14.86 6.63 -31.01
CA ILE A 113 -15.11 7.68 -30.02
C ILE A 113 -16.07 7.18 -28.92
N THR A 114 -17.14 6.49 -29.30
CA THR A 114 -18.11 5.95 -28.33
C THR A 114 -17.44 4.96 -27.39
N GLU A 115 -16.58 4.09 -27.94
CA GLU A 115 -15.87 3.09 -27.16
C GLU A 115 -14.82 3.71 -26.22
N VAL A 116 -14.03 4.68 -26.69
CA VAL A 116 -13.06 5.40 -25.84
C VAL A 116 -13.78 6.13 -24.70
N ASN A 117 -14.96 6.71 -24.96
CA ASN A 117 -15.78 7.32 -23.89
C ASN A 117 -16.26 6.30 -22.87
N GLN A 118 -16.68 5.11 -23.29
CA GLN A 118 -17.05 4.02 -22.38
C GLN A 118 -15.87 3.57 -21.53
N ILE A 119 -14.69 3.42 -22.13
CA ILE A 119 -13.46 3.09 -21.39
C ILE A 119 -13.14 4.20 -20.37
N ARG A 120 -13.24 5.47 -20.75
CA ARG A 120 -13.04 6.62 -19.85
C ARG A 120 -14.00 6.60 -18.66
N ASP A 121 -15.26 6.29 -18.87
CA ASP A 121 -16.24 6.17 -17.79
C ASP A 121 -15.94 4.95 -16.88
N GLY A 122 -15.49 3.84 -17.47
CA GLY A 122 -14.97 2.69 -16.72
C GLY A 122 -13.75 3.03 -15.86
N LEU A 123 -12.78 3.77 -16.41
CA LEU A 123 -11.63 4.28 -15.65
C LEU A 123 -12.05 5.17 -14.49
N LEU A 124 -13.06 6.03 -14.68
CA LEU A 124 -13.57 6.90 -13.62
C LEU A 124 -14.22 6.07 -12.49
N SER A 125 -14.93 4.99 -12.85
CA SER A 125 -15.47 4.05 -11.87
C SER A 125 -14.37 3.35 -11.09
N LEU A 126 -13.33 2.87 -11.77
CA LEU A 126 -12.18 2.20 -11.17
C LEU A 126 -11.37 3.13 -10.27
N ALA A 127 -11.17 4.38 -10.69
CA ALA A 127 -10.48 5.41 -9.90
C ALA A 127 -11.24 5.78 -8.61
N ASN A 128 -12.55 5.46 -8.54
CA ASN A 128 -13.41 5.61 -7.37
C ASN A 128 -13.69 4.27 -6.67
N ALA A 129 -12.82 3.26 -6.79
CA ALA A 129 -12.99 2.01 -6.06
C ALA A 129 -12.91 2.23 -4.53
N ASP A 130 -13.81 1.56 -3.80
CA ASP A 130 -13.82 1.49 -2.34
C ASP A 130 -13.26 0.15 -1.82
N ASP A 131 -12.85 0.13 -0.56
CA ASP A 131 -12.27 -1.05 0.09
C ASP A 131 -13.30 -2.03 0.68
N GLY A 132 -14.58 -1.87 0.35
CA GLY A 132 -15.70 -2.65 0.88
C GLY A 132 -16.23 -2.16 2.22
N THR A 133 -15.57 -1.19 2.86
CA THR A 133 -16.01 -0.56 4.11
C THR A 133 -16.59 0.84 3.91
N GLY A 134 -16.76 1.26 2.65
CA GLY A 134 -17.19 2.60 2.27
C GLY A 134 -16.06 3.63 2.28
N ARG A 135 -14.79 3.19 2.32
CA ARG A 135 -13.62 4.08 2.21
C ARG A 135 -12.96 3.95 0.85
N TYR A 136 -12.72 5.06 0.19
CA TYR A 136 -12.14 5.09 -1.15
C TYR A 136 -10.62 4.84 -1.12
N VAL A 137 -10.16 3.90 -1.94
CA VAL A 137 -8.76 3.44 -1.92
C VAL A 137 -7.81 4.54 -2.38
N PHE A 138 -8.20 5.30 -3.39
CA PHE A 138 -7.38 6.32 -4.05
C PHE A 138 -7.56 7.75 -3.48
N GLY A 139 -8.24 7.91 -2.34
CA GLY A 139 -8.52 9.22 -1.73
C GLY A 139 -7.39 9.83 -0.91
N GLY A 140 -6.31 9.09 -0.65
CA GLY A 140 -5.31 9.52 0.33
C GLY A 140 -5.87 9.37 1.75
N THR A 141 -5.78 10.43 2.55
CA THR A 141 -6.42 10.49 3.88
C THR A 141 -7.87 10.96 3.83
N ASN A 142 -8.26 11.70 2.78
CA ASN A 142 -9.63 12.09 2.47
C ASN A 142 -10.36 10.97 1.70
N ASP A 143 -10.58 9.84 2.38
CA ASP A 143 -11.17 8.62 1.80
C ASP A 143 -12.67 8.44 2.11
N GLY A 144 -13.32 9.45 2.69
CA GLY A 144 -14.76 9.39 3.05
C GLY A 144 -15.72 9.67 1.90
N ASP A 145 -15.25 10.30 0.83
CA ASP A 145 -16.03 10.70 -0.34
C ASP A 145 -15.32 10.25 -1.64
N PRO A 146 -16.05 10.10 -2.77
CA PRO A 146 -15.45 9.74 -4.05
C PRO A 146 -14.29 10.69 -4.44
N PRO A 147 -13.07 10.18 -4.64
CA PRO A 147 -11.91 11.01 -4.91
C PRO A 147 -11.89 11.64 -6.30
N PHE A 148 -12.63 11.11 -7.26
CA PHE A 148 -12.72 11.66 -8.62
C PHE A 148 -14.15 12.06 -8.95
N ALA A 149 -14.31 13.28 -9.47
CA ALA A 149 -15.61 13.82 -9.88
C ALA A 149 -15.52 14.45 -11.27
N LYS A 150 -16.64 14.42 -12.02
CA LYS A 150 -16.75 15.10 -13.32
C LYS A 150 -17.33 16.50 -13.10
N ILE A 151 -16.57 17.55 -13.46
CA ILE A 151 -17.01 18.95 -13.43
C ILE A 151 -16.81 19.55 -14.81
N ASN A 152 -17.89 20.06 -15.42
CA ASN A 152 -17.85 20.66 -16.76
C ASN A 152 -17.19 19.73 -17.81
N GLY A 153 -17.48 18.43 -17.73
CA GLY A 153 -16.92 17.43 -18.64
C GLY A 153 -15.53 16.90 -18.26
N LYS A 154 -14.75 17.65 -17.47
CA LYS A 154 -13.40 17.25 -17.03
C LYS A 154 -13.43 16.48 -15.72
N VAL A 155 -12.53 15.52 -15.57
CA VAL A 155 -12.34 14.81 -14.30
C VAL A 155 -11.44 15.63 -13.40
N VAL A 156 -11.84 15.79 -12.14
CA VAL A 156 -11.05 16.46 -11.11
C VAL A 156 -10.82 15.52 -9.93
N TYR A 157 -9.64 15.63 -9.33
CA TYR A 157 -9.29 14.92 -8.10
C TYR A 157 -9.61 15.77 -6.87
N ARG A 158 -10.28 15.16 -5.88
CA ARG A 158 -10.72 15.77 -4.62
C ARG A 158 -10.13 15.09 -3.37
N GLY A 159 -9.32 14.05 -3.55
CA GLY A 159 -8.52 13.48 -2.47
C GLY A 159 -7.30 14.34 -2.15
N ASP A 160 -6.42 13.80 -1.31
CA ASP A 160 -5.13 14.42 -0.98
C ASP A 160 -3.93 13.54 -1.40
N GLN A 161 -2.72 14.05 -1.22
CA GLN A 161 -1.47 13.37 -1.64
C GLN A 161 -0.83 12.56 -0.51
N THR A 162 -1.51 12.42 0.62
CA THR A 162 -0.97 11.82 1.82
C THR A 162 -1.15 10.31 1.74
N GLN A 163 -0.02 9.60 1.65
CA GLN A 163 0.02 8.16 1.80
C GLN A 163 0.17 7.82 3.28
N ARG A 164 -0.79 7.09 3.85
CA ARG A 164 -0.73 6.67 5.25
C ARG A 164 0.42 5.69 5.47
N GLN A 165 1.08 5.81 6.61
CA GLN A 165 1.99 4.78 7.12
C GLN A 165 1.34 4.13 8.33
N VAL A 166 1.33 2.80 8.33
CA VAL A 166 0.64 2.01 9.32
C VAL A 166 1.65 1.10 9.99
N GLU A 167 1.68 1.12 11.31
CA GLU A 167 2.46 0.17 12.09
C GLU A 167 1.79 -1.21 12.00
N VAL A 168 2.53 -2.15 11.42
CA VAL A 168 2.07 -3.51 11.16
C VAL A 168 2.89 -4.53 11.92
N GLY A 169 3.97 -4.13 12.59
CA GLY A 169 4.73 -5.00 13.47
C GLY A 169 5.59 -4.15 14.39
N PRO A 170 6.26 -4.74 15.39
CA PRO A 170 7.17 -4.01 16.25
C PRO A 170 8.22 -3.28 15.40
N ASP A 171 8.25 -1.95 15.52
CA ASP A 171 9.12 -1.05 14.74
C ASP A 171 9.04 -1.23 13.21
N THR A 172 7.94 -1.81 12.71
CA THR A 172 7.75 -2.13 11.29
C THR A 172 6.54 -1.39 10.75
N TYR A 173 6.79 -0.50 9.79
CA TYR A 173 5.78 0.36 9.17
C TYR A 173 5.66 0.05 7.69
N VAL A 174 4.42 -0.02 7.21
CA VAL A 174 4.09 -0.22 5.79
C VAL A 174 3.27 0.96 5.29
N LYS A 175 3.52 1.36 4.04
CA LYS A 175 2.74 2.39 3.37
C LYS A 175 1.43 1.79 2.84
N ASP A 176 0.33 2.48 3.10
CA ASP A 176 -1.01 2.16 2.57
C ASP A 176 -1.07 2.39 1.04
N ALA A 177 -2.24 2.17 0.43
CA ALA A 177 -2.51 2.43 -0.98
C ALA A 177 -2.05 3.83 -1.42
N LEU A 178 -1.56 3.91 -2.65
CA LEU A 178 -1.12 5.14 -3.29
C LEU A 178 -2.34 6.05 -3.57
N PRO A 179 -2.22 7.37 -3.31
CA PRO A 179 -3.26 8.31 -3.68
C PRO A 179 -3.48 8.35 -5.21
N GLY A 180 -4.73 8.57 -5.61
CA GLY A 180 -5.11 8.64 -7.03
C GLY A 180 -4.44 9.80 -7.78
N SER A 181 -4.03 10.86 -7.08
CA SER A 181 -3.21 11.93 -7.66
C SER A 181 -1.86 11.42 -8.20
N GLU A 182 -1.24 10.45 -7.52
CA GLU A 182 0.04 9.87 -7.93
C GLU A 182 -0.12 8.86 -9.07
N ILE A 183 -1.24 8.15 -9.13
CA ILE A 183 -1.46 7.09 -10.12
C ILE A 183 -2.07 7.66 -11.41
N PHE A 184 -3.15 8.44 -11.29
CA PHE A 184 -4.01 8.81 -12.41
C PHE A 184 -3.79 10.25 -12.90
N MET A 185 -3.26 11.15 -12.07
CA MET A 185 -3.13 12.57 -12.41
C MET A 185 -1.71 12.98 -12.82
N ARG A 186 -0.69 12.35 -12.24
CA ARG A 186 0.72 12.69 -12.43
C ARG A 186 1.44 11.67 -13.31
N ILE A 187 0.95 11.47 -14.55
CA ILE A 187 1.63 10.62 -15.52
C ILE A 187 2.58 11.50 -16.34
N PRO A 188 3.90 11.23 -16.33
CA PRO A 188 4.86 11.95 -17.16
C PRO A 188 4.56 11.79 -18.65
N THR A 189 4.63 12.89 -19.41
CA THR A 189 4.50 12.85 -20.88
C THR A 189 5.82 12.47 -21.57
N GLY A 190 5.76 12.17 -22.87
CA GLY A 190 6.94 11.88 -23.69
C GLY A 190 7.70 10.64 -23.24
N ASP A 191 9.01 10.76 -22.98
CA ASP A 191 9.83 9.69 -22.44
C ASP A 191 9.96 9.68 -20.90
N GLY A 192 9.20 10.55 -20.22
CA GLY A 192 9.30 10.82 -18.79
C GLY A 192 10.28 11.93 -18.43
N PHE A 193 11.15 12.34 -19.36
CA PHE A 193 12.08 13.46 -19.19
C PHE A 193 11.89 14.54 -20.25
N VAL A 194 11.72 14.15 -21.50
CA VAL A 194 11.49 15.01 -22.65
C VAL A 194 10.19 14.63 -23.35
N ASP A 195 9.47 15.64 -23.81
CA ASP A 195 8.25 15.49 -24.60
C ASP A 195 8.30 16.40 -25.82
N GLY A 196 7.51 16.06 -26.84
CA GLY A 196 7.50 16.77 -28.08
C GLY A 196 6.17 16.68 -28.83
N SER A 197 5.91 17.73 -29.60
CA SER A 197 4.67 17.90 -30.35
C SER A 197 4.92 18.60 -31.68
N ALA A 198 4.13 18.23 -32.69
CA ALA A 198 4.06 18.99 -33.93
C ALA A 198 3.25 20.27 -33.71
N ALA A 199 3.67 21.39 -34.29
CA ALA A 199 2.89 22.62 -34.24
C ALA A 199 1.59 22.50 -35.04
N ALA A 200 0.50 23.07 -34.53
CA ALA A 200 -0.82 23.01 -35.17
C ALA A 200 -0.87 23.69 -36.56
N GLY A 201 0.07 24.59 -36.84
CA GLY A 201 0.20 25.29 -38.12
C GLY A 201 1.00 24.52 -39.19
N ASN A 202 1.45 23.30 -38.90
CA ASN A 202 2.21 22.50 -39.87
C ASN A 202 1.33 22.15 -41.08
N THR A 203 1.91 22.28 -42.27
CA THR A 203 1.23 22.10 -43.56
C THR A 203 1.76 20.89 -44.34
N GLY A 204 2.98 20.44 -44.04
CA GLY A 204 3.54 19.22 -44.60
C GLY A 204 2.96 17.96 -43.96
N ASN A 205 3.45 16.80 -44.39
CA ASN A 205 3.00 15.50 -43.89
C ASN A 205 3.98 14.87 -42.87
N GLY A 206 4.77 15.71 -42.19
CA GLY A 206 5.70 15.29 -41.15
C GLY A 206 4.99 14.80 -39.88
N VAL A 207 5.32 13.60 -39.42
CA VAL A 207 4.74 12.98 -38.22
C VAL A 207 5.82 12.65 -37.20
N LEU A 208 5.70 13.20 -35.99
CA LEU A 208 6.56 12.90 -34.86
C LEU A 208 6.13 11.58 -34.22
N THR A 209 6.87 10.51 -34.55
CA THR A 209 6.58 9.15 -34.08
C THR A 209 7.26 8.85 -32.75
N ASN A 210 8.48 9.36 -32.54
CA ASN A 210 9.20 9.15 -31.28
C ASN A 210 10.00 10.39 -30.86
N ILE A 211 10.16 10.55 -29.55
CA ILE A 211 11.04 11.54 -28.93
C ILE A 211 11.62 10.97 -27.64
N THR A 212 12.94 11.09 -27.47
CA THR A 212 13.63 10.64 -26.26
C THR A 212 14.96 11.34 -26.09
N ARG A 213 15.56 11.31 -24.90
CA ARG A 213 16.95 11.72 -24.71
C ARG A 213 17.90 10.82 -25.49
N ASP A 214 18.95 11.39 -26.09
CA ASP A 214 19.91 10.63 -26.90
C ASP A 214 20.94 9.84 -26.07
N GLY A 215 20.97 10.05 -24.75
CA GLY A 215 21.88 9.41 -23.80
C GLY A 215 23.22 10.13 -23.59
N SER A 216 23.43 11.28 -24.24
CA SER A 216 24.68 12.07 -24.12
C SER A 216 24.73 13.00 -22.91
N ASP A 217 23.64 13.10 -22.12
CA ASP A 217 23.43 14.11 -21.06
C ASP A 217 23.63 15.58 -21.51
N SER A 218 23.63 15.84 -22.83
CA SER A 218 23.83 17.18 -23.39
C SER A 218 22.59 18.06 -23.34
N TRP A 219 21.41 17.48 -23.04
CA TRP A 219 20.17 18.25 -22.98
C TRP A 219 20.10 19.03 -21.67
N ASN A 220 20.05 20.36 -21.79
CA ASN A 220 20.09 21.30 -20.68
C ASN A 220 18.73 21.55 -20.00
N GLY A 221 17.69 20.78 -20.36
CA GLY A 221 16.33 20.93 -19.84
C GLY A 221 15.52 22.08 -20.46
N GLN A 222 16.12 22.90 -21.33
CA GLN A 222 15.42 23.99 -21.99
C GLN A 222 14.66 23.49 -23.22
N GLY A 223 13.50 24.11 -23.45
CA GLY A 223 12.71 23.86 -24.65
C GLY A 223 13.35 24.48 -25.89
N PHE A 224 13.19 23.80 -27.03
CA PHE A 224 13.61 24.27 -28.34
C PHE A 224 12.65 23.73 -29.40
N SER A 225 12.78 24.19 -30.64
CA SER A 225 12.01 23.65 -31.77
C SER A 225 12.90 23.35 -32.96
N VAL A 226 12.55 22.28 -33.69
CA VAL A 226 13.11 21.99 -35.00
C VAL A 226 12.16 22.60 -36.03
N ARG A 227 12.59 23.69 -36.67
CA ARG A 227 11.82 24.41 -37.69
C ARG A 227 12.38 24.10 -39.07
N PHE A 228 11.54 23.60 -39.96
CA PHE A 228 11.90 23.25 -41.33
C PHE A 228 11.93 24.51 -42.20
N THR A 229 13.06 24.77 -42.86
CA THR A 229 13.23 25.87 -43.83
C THR A 229 12.90 25.41 -45.24
N THR A 230 13.14 24.13 -45.53
CA THR A 230 12.69 23.41 -46.72
C THR A 230 12.31 21.98 -46.31
N GLY A 231 11.83 21.15 -47.24
CA GLY A 231 11.46 19.78 -46.90
C GLY A 231 12.61 18.89 -46.39
N ASN A 232 13.86 19.27 -46.65
CA ASN A 232 15.05 18.50 -46.25
C ASN A 232 16.06 19.31 -45.43
N GLN A 233 15.74 20.55 -45.04
CA GLN A 233 16.62 21.40 -44.23
C GLN A 233 15.84 21.97 -43.06
N TYR A 234 16.51 22.05 -41.91
CA TYR A 234 15.93 22.58 -40.68
C TYR A 234 16.90 23.48 -39.93
N GLU A 235 16.32 24.29 -39.06
CA GLU A 235 16.99 25.12 -38.06
C GLU A 235 16.53 24.66 -36.68
N VAL A 236 17.45 24.66 -35.71
CA VAL A 236 17.14 24.50 -34.30
C VAL A 236 16.95 25.88 -33.72
N VAL A 237 15.77 26.14 -33.16
CA VAL A 237 15.38 27.44 -32.62
C VAL A 237 15.16 27.29 -31.12
N ASP A 238 15.88 28.08 -30.31
CA ASP A 238 15.71 28.08 -28.86
C ASP A 238 14.37 28.68 -28.40
N GLY A 239 14.06 28.59 -27.10
CA GLY A 239 12.86 29.20 -26.52
C GLY A 239 12.78 30.73 -26.62
N ALA A 240 13.87 31.42 -26.96
CA ALA A 240 13.92 32.86 -27.20
C ALA A 240 13.75 33.23 -28.68
N GLY A 241 13.65 32.24 -29.57
CA GLY A 241 13.49 32.44 -31.01
C GLY A 241 14.79 32.57 -31.80
N ASN A 242 15.95 32.34 -31.17
CA ASN A 242 17.25 32.40 -31.85
C ASN A 242 17.57 31.07 -32.52
N VAL A 243 18.16 31.12 -33.72
CA VAL A 243 18.69 29.92 -34.39
C VAL A 243 20.01 29.53 -33.73
N THR A 244 20.05 28.35 -33.11
CA THR A 244 21.22 27.80 -32.41
C THR A 244 21.94 26.72 -33.21
N GLY A 245 21.34 26.25 -34.30
CA GLY A 245 21.92 25.22 -35.16
C GLY A 245 21.10 25.02 -36.43
N THR A 246 21.68 24.29 -37.39
CA THR A 246 21.04 23.95 -38.66
C THR A 246 21.41 22.52 -39.04
N GLY A 247 20.57 21.85 -39.82
CA GLY A 247 20.89 20.52 -40.31
C GLY A 247 20.06 20.09 -41.51
N THR A 248 20.33 18.88 -41.99
CA THR A 248 19.57 18.23 -43.05
C THR A 248 18.68 17.14 -42.47
N TYR A 249 17.48 17.02 -43.01
CA TYR A 249 16.52 15.99 -42.67
C TYR A 249 16.44 14.95 -43.76
N LYS A 250 16.36 13.68 -43.33
CA LYS A 250 15.98 12.56 -44.17
C LYS A 250 14.85 11.80 -43.47
N ALA A 251 13.78 11.55 -44.22
CA ALA A 251 12.57 10.95 -43.69
C ALA A 251 12.83 9.61 -43.00
N GLY A 252 12.41 9.49 -41.74
CA GLY A 252 12.54 8.27 -40.94
C GLY A 252 13.91 8.04 -40.30
N ASP A 253 14.91 8.88 -40.60
CA ASP A 253 16.17 8.91 -39.84
C ASP A 253 15.94 9.68 -38.54
N ASP A 254 16.72 9.36 -37.52
CA ASP A 254 16.65 10.03 -36.23
C ASP A 254 17.41 11.38 -36.31
N LEU A 255 16.78 12.45 -35.84
CA LEU A 255 17.42 13.76 -35.68
C LEU A 255 17.95 13.85 -34.25
N GLU A 256 19.26 13.95 -34.10
CA GLU A 256 19.91 14.16 -32.81
C GLU A 256 20.31 15.63 -32.69
N VAL A 257 19.60 16.36 -31.83
CA VAL A 257 19.74 17.80 -31.63
C VAL A 257 19.68 18.14 -30.15
N ASN A 258 20.66 18.89 -29.66
CA ASN A 258 20.74 19.36 -28.27
C ASN A 258 20.51 18.26 -27.21
N GLY A 259 21.05 17.06 -27.40
CA GLY A 259 20.90 15.95 -26.44
C GLY A 259 19.58 15.17 -26.55
N VAL A 260 18.78 15.42 -27.60
CA VAL A 260 17.46 14.80 -27.81
C VAL A 260 17.42 14.16 -29.18
N ARG A 261 16.86 12.95 -29.23
CA ARG A 261 16.57 12.20 -30.44
C ARG A 261 15.10 12.35 -30.81
N LEU A 262 14.83 12.86 -32.00
CA LEU A 262 13.48 12.94 -32.58
C LEU A 262 13.39 12.04 -33.80
N ARG A 263 12.30 11.28 -33.91
CA ARG A 263 11.99 10.49 -35.12
C ARG A 263 10.78 11.07 -35.82
N ILE A 264 11.03 11.72 -36.95
CA ILE A 264 9.99 12.30 -37.80
C ILE A 264 9.91 11.49 -39.09
N THR A 265 8.72 11.01 -39.44
CA THR A 265 8.43 10.37 -40.74
C THR A 265 7.70 11.35 -41.67
N GLY A 266 7.67 11.05 -42.96
CA GLY A 266 7.07 11.93 -43.97
C GLY A 266 8.01 13.05 -44.43
N ALA A 267 7.44 14.07 -45.06
CA ALA A 267 8.10 15.23 -45.62
C ALA A 267 7.45 16.51 -45.04
N PRO A 268 8.06 17.11 -44.00
CA PRO A 268 7.69 18.42 -43.52
C PRO A 268 7.75 19.47 -44.64
N ALA A 269 6.93 20.52 -44.54
CA ALA A 269 6.98 21.68 -45.43
C ALA A 269 7.81 22.80 -44.82
N ALA A 270 8.21 23.78 -45.64
CA ALA A 270 8.83 25.00 -45.15
C ALA A 270 7.88 25.72 -44.18
N GLY A 271 8.38 26.08 -43.00
CA GLY A 271 7.61 26.68 -41.91
C GLY A 271 7.08 25.68 -40.89
N ASP A 272 7.08 24.37 -41.18
CA ASP A 272 6.66 23.36 -40.21
C ASP A 272 7.64 23.34 -39.02
N SER A 273 7.12 23.08 -37.83
CA SER A 273 7.93 23.01 -36.61
C SER A 273 7.49 21.88 -35.68
N PHE A 274 8.47 21.34 -34.96
CA PHE A 274 8.29 20.34 -33.93
C PHE A 274 8.97 20.83 -32.65
N SER A 275 8.19 21.01 -31.60
CA SER A 275 8.69 21.50 -30.31
C SER A 275 9.20 20.34 -29.48
N VAL A 276 10.24 20.64 -28.70
CA VAL A 276 10.83 19.79 -27.67
C VAL A 276 10.77 20.57 -26.37
N GLN A 277 10.30 19.92 -25.32
CA GLN A 277 10.18 20.52 -23.98
C GLN A 277 10.42 19.46 -22.92
N ALA A 278 10.60 19.89 -21.67
CA ALA A 278 10.61 18.97 -20.56
C ALA A 278 9.26 18.26 -20.42
N ALA A 279 9.31 16.98 -20.08
CA ALA A 279 8.13 16.19 -19.78
C ALA A 279 7.32 16.91 -18.69
N SER A 280 6.02 16.97 -18.92
CA SER A 280 5.06 17.54 -17.99
C SER A 280 4.20 16.42 -17.39
N SER A 281 3.26 16.76 -16.51
CA SER A 281 2.26 15.80 -16.03
C SER A 281 0.97 15.92 -16.85
N ARG A 282 0.45 14.78 -17.28
CA ARG A 282 -0.88 14.63 -17.89
C ARG A 282 -1.67 13.60 -17.10
N ASP A 283 -2.94 13.89 -16.86
CA ASP A 283 -3.82 12.90 -16.25
C ASP A 283 -4.38 11.93 -17.30
N ILE A 284 -4.67 10.70 -16.87
CA ILE A 284 -5.16 9.63 -17.76
C ILE A 284 -6.46 10.00 -18.46
N PHE A 285 -7.32 10.81 -17.84
CA PHE A 285 -8.60 11.22 -18.40
C PHE A 285 -8.40 12.27 -19.49
N SER A 286 -7.48 13.22 -19.30
CA SER A 286 -7.05 14.16 -20.34
C SER A 286 -6.41 13.43 -21.53
N THR A 287 -5.69 12.33 -21.32
CA THR A 287 -5.21 11.48 -22.43
C THR A 287 -6.37 10.90 -23.25
N MET A 288 -7.41 10.39 -22.59
CA MET A 288 -8.62 9.91 -23.28
C MET A 288 -9.36 11.06 -23.99
N ASP A 289 -9.49 12.21 -23.34
CA ASP A 289 -10.16 13.40 -23.90
C ASP A 289 -9.42 13.91 -25.14
N ASN A 290 -8.08 13.91 -25.12
CA ASN A 290 -7.25 14.26 -26.26
C ASN A 290 -7.41 13.26 -27.42
N LEU A 291 -7.51 11.96 -27.12
CA LEU A 291 -7.77 10.93 -28.14
C LEU A 291 -9.15 11.12 -28.79
N VAL A 292 -10.19 11.36 -27.98
CA VAL A 292 -11.54 11.65 -28.49
C VAL A 292 -11.54 12.91 -29.36
N ALA A 293 -10.85 13.97 -28.92
CA ALA A 293 -10.70 15.19 -29.70
C ALA A 293 -9.96 14.96 -31.02
N ALA A 294 -8.88 14.16 -31.00
CA ALA A 294 -8.13 13.80 -32.20
C ALA A 294 -9.02 13.03 -33.19
N LEU A 295 -9.78 12.03 -32.72
CA LEU A 295 -10.71 11.24 -33.54
C LEU A 295 -11.83 12.09 -34.17
N GLY A 296 -12.27 13.13 -33.46
CA GLY A 296 -13.30 14.07 -33.91
C GLY A 296 -12.77 15.22 -34.78
N ALA A 297 -11.46 15.35 -34.96
CA ALA A 297 -10.87 16.40 -35.76
C ALA A 297 -11.25 16.29 -37.24
N ASP A 298 -11.44 17.44 -37.89
CA ASP A 298 -11.63 17.51 -39.34
C ASP A 298 -10.38 16.99 -40.05
N THR A 299 -10.59 16.26 -41.15
CA THR A 299 -9.54 15.66 -41.97
C THR A 299 -9.70 15.99 -43.45
N GLY A 300 -10.33 17.12 -43.77
CA GLY A 300 -10.63 17.55 -45.15
C GLY A 300 -9.40 17.91 -45.99
N THR A 301 -8.27 18.23 -45.36
CA THR A 301 -7.00 18.58 -46.03
C THR A 301 -5.85 17.70 -45.55
N THR A 302 -4.77 17.60 -46.34
CA THR A 302 -3.56 16.87 -45.95
C THR A 302 -2.97 17.38 -44.64
N ALA A 303 -2.89 18.69 -44.45
CA ALA A 303 -2.40 19.30 -43.22
C ALA A 303 -3.25 18.87 -42.00
N GLN A 304 -4.57 18.88 -42.12
CA GLN A 304 -5.49 18.41 -41.08
C GLN A 304 -5.35 16.90 -40.80
N MET A 305 -5.20 16.06 -41.83
CA MET A 305 -4.94 14.63 -41.67
C MET A 305 -3.63 14.38 -40.91
N THR A 306 -2.57 15.10 -41.25
CA THR A 306 -1.27 15.00 -40.57
C THR A 306 -1.33 15.54 -39.14
N ALA A 307 -2.08 16.62 -38.89
CA ALA A 307 -2.30 17.12 -37.53
C ALA A 307 -3.00 16.07 -36.66
N GLN A 308 -4.09 15.45 -37.17
CA GLN A 308 -4.75 14.32 -36.50
C GLN A 308 -3.76 13.18 -36.24
N GLN A 309 -2.95 12.81 -37.24
CA GLN A 309 -1.98 11.73 -37.08
C GLN A 309 -0.94 12.03 -35.99
N ASN A 310 -0.43 13.27 -35.90
CA ASN A 310 0.46 13.68 -34.82
C ASN A 310 -0.22 13.63 -33.44
N GLN A 311 -1.50 14.01 -33.35
CA GLN A 311 -2.27 13.90 -32.10
C GLN A 311 -2.47 12.44 -31.68
N LEU A 312 -2.77 11.54 -32.63
CA LEU A 312 -2.87 10.11 -32.37
C LEU A 312 -1.53 9.51 -31.92
N GLN A 313 -0.42 9.91 -32.53
CA GLN A 313 0.92 9.50 -32.09
C GLN A 313 1.25 10.00 -30.68
N SER A 314 0.87 11.23 -30.33
CA SER A 314 1.00 11.73 -28.95
C SER A 314 0.17 10.89 -27.99
N ALA A 315 -1.08 10.59 -28.34
CA ALA A 315 -1.96 9.76 -27.50
C ALA A 315 -1.39 8.35 -27.30
N LEU A 316 -0.82 7.72 -28.34
CA LEU A 316 -0.14 6.42 -28.21
C LEU A 316 1.01 6.46 -27.19
N ARG A 317 1.85 7.50 -27.24
CA ARG A 317 2.95 7.67 -26.28
C ARG A 317 2.41 7.87 -24.87
N ASP A 318 1.38 8.69 -24.69
CA ASP A 318 0.78 8.94 -23.37
C ASP A 318 0.11 7.69 -22.80
N VAL A 319 -0.57 6.89 -23.63
CA VAL A 319 -1.19 5.62 -23.22
C VAL A 319 -0.12 4.61 -22.79
N ALA A 320 0.99 4.53 -23.53
CA ALA A 320 2.13 3.70 -23.14
C ALA A 320 2.70 4.14 -21.78
N ARG A 321 2.89 5.45 -21.57
CA ARG A 321 3.35 6.00 -20.28
C ARG A 321 2.37 5.76 -19.15
N ALA A 322 1.06 5.84 -19.41
CA ALA A 322 0.05 5.50 -18.43
C ALA A 322 0.14 4.02 -18.03
N SER A 323 0.30 3.10 -18.99
CA SER A 323 0.49 1.67 -18.72
C SER A 323 1.75 1.40 -17.89
N GLU A 324 2.89 2.01 -18.23
CA GLU A 324 4.12 1.93 -17.44
C GLU A 324 3.91 2.43 -16.01
N ARG A 325 3.20 3.56 -15.82
CA ARG A 325 2.88 4.08 -14.49
C ARG A 325 2.03 3.10 -13.67
N MET A 326 1.09 2.38 -14.30
CA MET A 326 0.33 1.34 -13.62
C MET A 326 1.22 0.17 -13.20
N ILE A 327 2.12 -0.27 -14.08
CA ILE A 327 3.08 -1.34 -13.78
C ILE A 327 3.98 -0.96 -12.59
N ASP A 328 4.53 0.25 -12.59
CA ASP A 328 5.36 0.76 -11.49
C ASP A 328 4.58 0.83 -10.17
N SER A 329 3.33 1.28 -10.23
CA SER A 329 2.45 1.40 -9.06
C SER A 329 2.09 0.03 -8.48
N ARG A 330 1.90 -0.98 -9.35
CA ARG A 330 1.69 -2.39 -8.96
C ARG A 330 2.95 -2.97 -8.34
N ALA A 331 4.12 -2.73 -8.93
CA ALA A 331 5.40 -3.17 -8.37
C ALA A 331 5.64 -2.58 -6.97
N ALA A 332 5.34 -1.30 -6.78
CA ALA A 332 5.40 -0.65 -5.47
C ALA A 332 4.42 -1.28 -4.46
N GLY A 333 3.18 -1.58 -4.88
CA GLY A 333 2.19 -2.29 -4.07
C GLY A 333 2.65 -3.69 -3.68
N GLY A 334 3.20 -4.45 -4.63
CA GLY A 334 3.79 -5.78 -4.38
C GLY A 334 4.93 -5.75 -3.36
N ALA A 335 5.78 -4.73 -3.40
CA ALA A 335 6.82 -4.54 -2.38
C ALA A 335 6.22 -4.29 -0.99
N GLN A 336 5.12 -3.53 -0.88
CA GLN A 336 4.42 -3.33 0.40
C GLN A 336 3.74 -4.61 0.89
N LEU A 337 3.10 -5.38 0.00
CA LEU A 337 2.53 -6.69 0.33
C LEU A 337 3.61 -7.64 0.88
N LYS A 338 4.79 -7.67 0.25
CA LYS A 338 5.89 -8.49 0.75
C LYS A 338 6.39 -8.03 2.13
N ALA A 339 6.38 -6.72 2.39
CA ALA A 339 6.70 -6.18 3.71
C ALA A 339 5.65 -6.58 4.77
N LEU A 340 4.37 -6.66 4.41
CA LEU A 340 3.31 -7.16 5.30
C LEU A 340 3.50 -8.64 5.65
N ASP A 341 3.89 -9.47 4.68
CA ASP A 341 4.19 -10.89 4.91
C ASP A 341 5.35 -11.04 5.90
N ASN A 342 6.46 -10.34 5.66
CA ASN A 342 7.60 -10.37 6.57
C ASN A 342 7.23 -9.88 7.98
N ALA A 343 6.40 -8.83 8.07
CA ALA A 343 5.89 -8.35 9.35
C ALA A 343 4.99 -9.39 10.04
N ALA A 344 4.22 -10.17 9.27
CA ALA A 344 3.38 -11.25 9.80
C ALA A 344 4.22 -12.33 10.46
N ASP A 345 5.29 -12.78 9.79
CA ASP A 345 6.23 -13.76 10.33
C ASP A 345 6.86 -13.27 11.65
N MET A 346 7.27 -12.00 11.69
CA MET A 346 7.84 -11.39 12.90
C MET A 346 6.82 -11.27 14.04
N ARG A 347 5.58 -10.86 13.75
CA ARG A 347 4.50 -10.79 14.75
C ARG A 347 4.18 -12.18 15.30
N GLU A 348 4.16 -13.19 14.44
CA GLU A 348 3.90 -14.58 14.85
C GLU A 348 5.00 -15.10 15.76
N ALA A 349 6.28 -14.95 15.36
CA ALA A 349 7.42 -15.35 16.16
C ALA A 349 7.43 -14.66 17.54
N ASN A 350 7.26 -13.33 17.58
CA ASN A 350 7.18 -12.58 18.82
C ASN A 350 5.98 -13.03 19.68
N GLY A 351 4.82 -13.25 19.06
CA GLY A 351 3.62 -13.72 19.73
C GLY A 351 3.82 -15.09 20.38
N VAL A 352 4.50 -16.02 19.70
CA VAL A 352 4.86 -17.34 20.27
C VAL A 352 5.78 -17.15 21.47
N THR A 353 6.86 -16.38 21.35
CA THR A 353 7.80 -16.12 22.46
C THR A 353 7.08 -15.54 23.67
N LEU A 354 6.27 -14.49 23.49
CA LEU A 354 5.52 -13.87 24.58
C LEU A 354 4.53 -14.83 25.24
N LYS A 355 3.82 -15.64 24.45
CA LYS A 355 2.89 -16.67 24.96
C LYS A 355 3.63 -17.77 25.73
N THR A 356 4.79 -18.23 25.24
CA THR A 356 5.61 -19.23 25.94
C THR A 356 6.14 -18.68 27.26
N THR A 357 6.64 -17.44 27.29
CA THR A 357 7.09 -16.80 28.53
C THR A 357 5.92 -16.64 29.50
N LEU A 358 4.76 -16.19 29.03
CA LEU A 358 3.56 -16.06 29.86
C LEU A 358 3.12 -17.42 30.44
N SER A 359 3.12 -18.46 29.61
CA SER A 359 2.80 -19.84 30.00
C SER A 359 3.75 -20.34 31.10
N GLN A 360 5.06 -20.17 30.94
CA GLN A 360 6.05 -20.55 31.98
C GLN A 360 5.83 -19.83 33.32
N MET A 361 5.25 -18.63 33.30
CA MET A 361 5.00 -17.85 34.51
C MET A 361 3.63 -18.13 35.13
N ARG A 362 2.61 -18.34 34.31
CA ARG A 362 1.21 -18.40 34.73
C ARG A 362 0.64 -19.81 34.75
N ASP A 363 1.08 -20.71 33.88
CA ASP A 363 0.43 -22.01 33.76
C ASP A 363 0.92 -22.95 34.87
N LEU A 364 -0.02 -23.73 35.39
CA LEU A 364 0.24 -24.65 36.49
C LEU A 364 0.93 -25.93 36.00
N ASP A 365 2.00 -26.33 36.68
CA ASP A 365 2.48 -27.72 36.62
C ASP A 365 1.54 -28.60 37.47
N TYR A 366 0.59 -29.24 36.80
CA TYR A 366 -0.39 -30.10 37.46
C TYR A 366 0.25 -31.27 38.21
N ALA A 367 1.39 -31.79 37.75
CA ALA A 367 2.03 -32.92 38.41
C ALA A 367 2.59 -32.50 39.78
N ASP A 368 3.29 -31.37 39.83
CA ASP A 368 3.78 -30.82 41.10
C ASP A 368 2.62 -30.38 42.01
N ALA A 369 1.62 -29.68 41.45
CA ALA A 369 0.48 -29.19 42.21
C ALA A 369 -0.34 -30.32 42.86
N LEU A 370 -0.61 -31.40 42.13
CA LEU A 370 -1.31 -32.58 42.66
C LEU A 370 -0.48 -33.32 43.72
N SER A 371 0.83 -33.42 43.52
CA SER A 371 1.75 -33.99 44.52
C SER A 371 1.75 -33.19 45.82
N GLN A 372 1.87 -31.86 45.72
CA GLN A 372 1.79 -30.96 46.87
C GLN A 372 0.42 -31.03 47.56
N TYR A 373 -0.67 -31.07 46.78
CA TYR A 373 -2.02 -31.21 47.31
C TYR A 373 -2.16 -32.49 48.14
N GLN A 374 -1.71 -33.64 47.62
CA GLN A 374 -1.75 -34.91 48.32
C GLN A 374 -0.92 -34.89 49.62
N LEU A 375 0.27 -34.30 49.58
CA LEU A 375 1.13 -34.13 50.75
C LEU A 375 0.47 -33.24 51.82
N GLN A 376 -0.11 -32.10 51.43
CA GLN A 376 -0.79 -31.21 52.38
C GLN A 376 -2.06 -31.83 52.95
N SER A 377 -2.81 -32.58 52.14
CA SER A 377 -4.04 -33.29 52.56
C SER A 377 -3.71 -34.35 53.59
N THR A 378 -2.69 -35.18 53.32
CA THR A 378 -2.19 -36.19 54.27
C THR A 378 -1.67 -35.54 55.56
N ALA A 379 -0.91 -34.43 55.45
CA ALA A 379 -0.40 -33.72 56.60
C ALA A 379 -1.51 -33.08 57.46
N LEU A 380 -2.58 -32.57 56.84
CA LEU A 380 -3.74 -32.03 57.56
C LEU A 380 -4.47 -33.15 58.32
N GLN A 381 -4.71 -34.30 57.68
CA GLN A 381 -5.31 -35.47 58.34
C GLN A 381 -4.49 -35.95 59.54
N ALA A 382 -3.15 -36.00 59.40
CA ALA A 382 -2.24 -36.33 60.49
C ALA A 382 -2.32 -35.29 61.63
N ALA A 383 -2.31 -33.99 61.30
CA ALA A 383 -2.43 -32.92 62.29
C ALA A 383 -3.77 -32.97 63.05
N GLN A 384 -4.88 -33.25 62.36
CA GLN A 384 -6.19 -33.44 62.98
C GLN A 384 -6.21 -34.64 63.95
N THR A 385 -5.53 -35.73 63.58
CA THR A 385 -5.40 -36.93 64.43
C THR A 385 -4.55 -36.65 65.67
N ILE A 386 -3.42 -35.96 65.54
CA ILE A 386 -2.57 -35.58 66.68
C ILE A 386 -3.31 -34.61 67.60
N PHE A 387 -4.05 -33.66 67.02
CA PHE A 387 -4.85 -32.70 67.78
C PHE A 387 -5.95 -33.38 68.60
N SER A 388 -6.66 -34.37 68.03
CA SER A 388 -7.68 -35.14 68.77
C SER A 388 -7.06 -35.98 69.90
N GLN A 389 -5.87 -36.54 69.69
CA GLN A 389 -5.10 -37.25 70.73
C GLN A 389 -4.61 -36.32 71.86
N MET A 390 -4.18 -35.09 71.55
CA MET A 390 -3.82 -34.12 72.58
C MET A 390 -5.02 -33.66 73.41
N GLN A 391 -6.18 -33.46 72.76
CA GLN A 391 -7.41 -33.12 73.47
C GLN A 391 -7.80 -34.23 74.46
N SER A 392 -7.68 -35.50 74.08
CA SER A 392 -8.01 -36.63 74.96
C SER A 392 -7.04 -36.73 76.15
N MET A 393 -5.72 -36.55 75.94
CA MET A 393 -4.72 -36.54 77.02
C MET A 393 -4.88 -35.37 78.00
N SER A 394 -5.23 -34.17 77.51
CA SER A 394 -5.50 -33.00 78.34
C SER A 394 -6.71 -33.19 79.27
N LEU A 395 -7.74 -33.90 78.80
CA LEU A 395 -8.93 -34.24 79.58
C LEU A 395 -8.62 -35.28 80.66
N PHE A 396 -7.82 -36.31 80.33
CA PHE A 396 -7.36 -37.31 81.30
C PHE A 396 -6.50 -36.71 82.42
N ASN A 397 -5.65 -35.72 82.12
CA ASN A 397 -4.83 -35.03 83.13
C ASN A 397 -5.61 -34.00 83.97
N LYS A 398 -6.82 -33.58 83.56
CA LYS A 398 -7.71 -32.71 84.35
C LYS A 398 -8.66 -33.48 85.26
N LEU A 399 -8.85 -34.78 85.01
CA LEU A 399 -9.73 -35.68 85.77
C LEU A 399 -8.99 -36.52 86.82
N ARG A 400 -7.70 -36.25 87.01
CA ARG A 400 -6.83 -36.80 88.06
C ARG A 400 -6.42 -35.67 88.98
#